data_AF-A0A848LRQ4-F1
#
_entry.id   AF-A0A848LRQ4-F1
#
_cell.length_a   1.000
_cell.length_b   1.000
_cell.length_c   1.000
_cell.angle_alpha   90.00
_cell.angle_beta   90.00
_cell.angle_gamma   90.00
#
_symmetry.space_group_name_H-M   'P 1'
#
loop_
_entity.id
_entity.type
_entity.pdbx_description
1 polymer ?
#
loop_
_entity_poly.entity_id
_entity_poly.type
_entity_poly.pdbx_seq_one_letter_code
_entity_poly.pdbx_strand_id
1 'polypeptide(L)'
;MATDPLRATLPSTLQFVAQQLDATANALPSTAYPTSTTPDGTWATREPSYWSSGSLPASFWLMYQYTGEPHWKARAERWQARIEPQKFDTEDQDVGAQMLASFGNGYRLTGDETYREIVLTAAESYSHRYNARMGLLRSRGEPDDAVDFRVIIENMRTMEILFWGARNGGRPEWYDMAYQHSLTAMHSHVQGNGRTRHVINFDPATGEVKEQGKEKSCTWETTWSRGQAWALYGFTVAYRETGDPRFLQTARDIADYFLAHLPEDQIPYWYLEAPRTPDEPRDSSAAAIAASALVELSQLEPDASQHGMRYWNAARGILSSLSSPAYLARGKSSRAILLHGTDNKPNGHYDTGLSFGDNYFIEALLRYSEARPPSETGGSLRTRSPRAPGPGARGIPLAGTMEPISGMEAMRVGFEVDGRRQDASADFLENRFPASDEFSVAFDLRMEALPSSDTRLMSFTRGDTVRVSLVLRRSGELQLSNGESDVGAISIKLRPGQSYRVALRQKKDSGPYVTLEASLAKQGEDFDCPFASSRVLQPQPTADRLRLGATDGPRSASIENLTLSPAS
;
A
#
# COMPACT_ATOMS: atom_id res chain seq x y z
N MET A 1 8.29 1.53 -39.23
CA MET A 1 7.71 1.70 -37.88
C MET A 1 8.02 3.12 -37.45
N ALA A 2 7.02 3.89 -37.04
CA ALA A 2 7.29 5.21 -36.45
C ALA A 2 8.22 5.05 -35.23
N THR A 3 9.25 5.87 -35.14
CA THR A 3 10.16 5.89 -33.99
C THR A 3 9.36 6.26 -32.75
N ASP A 4 9.36 5.39 -31.74
CA ASP A 4 8.75 5.65 -30.42
C ASP A 4 9.24 7.01 -29.88
N PRO A 5 8.37 8.03 -29.74
CA PRO A 5 8.78 9.38 -29.39
C PRO A 5 9.53 9.45 -28.05
N LEU A 6 9.14 8.62 -27.07
CA LEU A 6 9.82 8.56 -25.79
C LEU A 6 11.27 8.07 -25.96
N ARG A 7 11.49 7.04 -26.80
CA ARG A 7 12.85 6.53 -27.07
C ARG A 7 13.73 7.55 -27.77
N ALA A 8 13.15 8.39 -28.64
CA ALA A 8 13.89 9.45 -29.29
C ALA A 8 14.39 10.51 -28.29
N THR A 9 13.66 10.74 -27.19
CA THR A 9 14.05 11.72 -26.15
C THR A 9 14.94 11.14 -25.05
N LEU A 10 14.99 9.81 -24.88
CA LEU A 10 15.76 9.15 -23.81
C LEU A 10 17.21 9.65 -23.67
N PRO A 11 18.01 9.79 -24.74
CA PRO A 11 19.39 10.27 -24.60
C PRO A 11 19.47 11.67 -23.99
N SER A 12 18.57 12.59 -24.37
CA SER A 12 18.53 13.95 -23.83
C SER A 12 18.03 13.99 -22.37
N THR A 13 17.08 13.12 -22.02
CA THR A 13 16.62 12.97 -20.63
C THR A 13 17.75 12.42 -19.75
N LEU A 14 18.43 11.36 -20.18
CA LEU A 14 19.55 10.75 -19.43
C LEU A 14 20.78 11.67 -19.35
N GLN A 15 21.01 12.52 -20.35
CA GLN A 15 22.02 13.57 -20.24
C GLN A 15 21.67 14.60 -19.16
N PHE A 16 20.39 14.97 -19.01
CA PHE A 16 19.96 15.85 -17.92
C PHE A 16 20.05 15.17 -16.55
N VAL A 17 19.68 13.88 -16.46
CA VAL A 17 19.90 13.05 -15.26
C VAL A 17 21.37 13.09 -14.84
N ALA A 18 22.29 12.86 -15.79
CA ALA A 18 23.73 12.94 -15.54
C ALA A 18 24.13 14.30 -14.95
N GLN A 19 23.67 15.40 -15.54
CA GLN A 19 23.95 16.76 -15.06
C GLN A 19 23.44 17.01 -13.64
N GLN A 20 22.23 16.56 -13.29
CA GLN A 20 21.67 16.72 -11.94
C GLN A 20 22.43 15.87 -10.91
N LEU A 21 22.83 14.65 -11.27
CA LEU A 21 23.62 13.77 -10.41
C LEU A 21 25.05 14.28 -10.21
N ASP A 22 25.68 14.81 -11.25
CA ASP A 22 26.96 15.54 -11.17
C ASP A 22 26.84 16.71 -10.20
N ALA A 23 25.82 17.55 -10.39
CA ALA A 23 25.58 18.73 -9.58
C ALA A 23 25.30 18.36 -8.11
N THR A 24 24.61 17.26 -7.85
CA THR A 24 24.35 16.72 -6.51
C THR A 24 25.64 16.20 -5.87
N ALA A 25 26.41 15.38 -6.58
CA ALA A 25 27.67 14.82 -6.09
C ALA A 25 28.72 15.90 -5.78
N ASN A 26 28.72 17.01 -6.52
CA ASN A 26 29.64 18.13 -6.31
C ASN A 26 29.20 19.04 -5.14
N ALA A 27 27.89 19.08 -4.82
CA ALA A 27 27.35 19.92 -3.76
C ALA A 27 27.39 19.25 -2.37
N LEU A 28 27.35 17.92 -2.32
CA LEU A 28 27.21 17.18 -1.07
C LEU A 28 28.50 16.44 -0.67
N PRO A 29 28.86 16.43 0.62
CA PRO A 29 29.87 15.49 1.11
C PRO A 29 29.33 14.06 1.08
N SER A 30 30.22 13.05 1.03
CA SER A 30 29.83 11.64 1.01
C SER A 30 29.28 11.09 2.34
N THR A 31 28.96 11.98 3.29
CA THR A 31 28.29 11.68 4.55
C THR A 31 26.87 12.25 4.59
N ALA A 32 26.45 12.98 3.55
CA ALA A 32 25.14 13.61 3.45
C ALA A 32 24.35 12.97 2.30
N TYR A 33 23.19 12.42 2.63
CA TYR A 33 22.33 11.72 1.68
C TYR A 33 21.09 12.55 1.38
N PRO A 34 20.83 12.91 0.11
CA PRO A 34 19.69 13.73 -0.25
C PRO A 34 18.39 12.98 0.02
N THR A 35 17.38 13.68 0.55
CA THR A 35 16.05 13.12 0.76
C THR A 35 15.02 13.86 -0.09
N SER A 36 14.75 15.11 0.26
CA SER A 36 13.80 15.98 -0.40
C SER A 36 14.43 17.34 -0.70
N THR A 37 13.96 18.03 -1.73
CA THR A 37 14.41 19.40 -1.97
C THR A 37 13.78 20.40 -1.01
N THR A 38 14.53 21.41 -0.61
CA THR A 38 14.04 22.59 0.11
C THR A 38 13.45 23.62 -0.85
N PRO A 39 12.72 24.64 -0.37
CA PRO A 39 12.10 25.66 -1.24
C PRO A 39 13.09 26.42 -2.14
N ASP A 40 14.37 26.52 -1.75
CA ASP A 40 15.43 27.13 -2.57
C ASP A 40 15.99 26.18 -3.65
N GLY A 41 15.49 24.94 -3.71
CA GLY A 41 15.88 23.91 -4.65
C GLY A 41 17.08 23.06 -4.22
N THR A 42 17.71 23.35 -3.08
CA THR A 42 18.82 22.52 -2.55
C THR A 42 18.30 21.25 -1.88
N TRP A 43 19.20 20.31 -1.54
CA TRP A 43 18.82 19.07 -0.87
C TRP A 43 18.76 19.25 0.64
N ALA A 44 17.64 18.88 1.26
CA ALA A 44 17.68 18.39 2.64
C ALA A 44 18.45 17.07 2.67
N THR A 45 19.20 16.85 3.74
CA THR A 45 20.05 15.65 3.86
C THR A 45 19.86 14.92 5.17
N ARG A 46 20.18 13.62 5.13
CA ARG A 46 20.19 12.71 6.28
C ARG A 46 21.51 11.94 6.36
N GLU A 47 21.67 11.28 7.49
CA GLU A 47 22.72 10.34 7.82
C GLU A 47 22.65 9.04 6.99
N PRO A 48 23.75 8.28 6.88
CA PRO A 48 23.77 7.05 6.08
C PRO A 48 22.76 5.97 6.50
N SER A 49 22.31 5.96 7.75
CA SER A 49 21.32 5.00 8.27
C SER A 49 19.89 5.29 7.84
N TYR A 50 19.62 6.47 7.28
CA TYR A 50 18.27 6.83 6.87
C TYR A 50 17.76 5.93 5.73
N TRP A 51 16.50 5.53 5.80
CA TRP A 51 15.91 4.49 4.93
C TRP A 51 16.10 4.69 3.41
N SER A 52 16.19 5.94 2.95
CA SER A 52 16.34 6.28 1.54
C SER A 52 17.78 6.55 1.10
N SER A 53 18.76 6.44 2.00
CA SER A 53 20.17 6.75 1.73
C SER A 53 20.78 5.91 0.61
N GLY A 54 20.27 4.70 0.38
CA GLY A 54 20.65 3.85 -0.76
C GLY A 54 20.34 4.44 -2.15
N SER A 55 19.45 5.43 -2.26
CA SER A 55 18.95 5.93 -3.55
C SER A 55 20.01 6.64 -4.39
N LEU A 56 20.87 7.45 -3.76
CA LEU A 56 21.92 8.18 -4.47
C LEU A 56 23.02 7.26 -5.04
N PRO A 57 23.64 6.34 -4.28
CA PRO A 57 24.59 5.39 -4.86
C PRO A 57 23.94 4.44 -5.88
N ALA A 58 22.67 4.05 -5.69
CA ALA A 58 21.93 3.28 -6.68
C ALA A 58 21.81 4.05 -8.02
N SER A 59 21.48 5.34 -7.97
CA SER A 59 21.41 6.21 -9.16
C SER A 59 22.76 6.29 -9.88
N PHE A 60 23.87 6.36 -9.14
CA PHE A 60 25.21 6.33 -9.74
C PHE A 60 25.54 4.98 -10.40
N TRP A 61 25.16 3.85 -9.80
CA TRP A 61 25.31 2.54 -10.45
C TRP A 61 24.49 2.41 -11.72
N LEU A 62 23.26 2.93 -11.74
CA LEU A 62 22.42 2.95 -12.93
C LEU A 62 23.03 3.82 -14.04
N MET A 63 23.62 4.97 -13.69
CA MET A 63 24.37 5.79 -14.66
C MET A 63 25.64 5.11 -15.15
N TYR A 64 26.33 4.34 -14.30
CA TYR A 64 27.46 3.52 -14.73
C TYR A 64 27.03 2.43 -15.71
N GLN A 65 25.91 1.74 -15.46
CA GLN A 65 25.33 0.78 -16.40
C GLN A 65 25.04 1.42 -17.77
N TYR A 66 24.47 2.62 -17.77
CA TYR A 66 24.10 3.31 -19.01
C TYR A 66 25.29 3.83 -19.80
N THR A 67 26.26 4.47 -19.13
CA THR A 67 27.35 5.22 -19.78
C THR A 67 28.65 4.42 -19.91
N GLY A 68 28.87 3.45 -19.02
CA GLY A 68 30.17 2.79 -18.84
C GLY A 68 31.27 3.68 -18.25
N GLU A 69 30.97 4.93 -17.87
CA GLU A 69 31.99 5.88 -17.45
C GLU A 69 32.48 5.63 -16.01
N PRO A 70 33.79 5.43 -15.77
CA PRO A 70 34.32 5.02 -14.46
C PRO A 70 34.02 5.98 -13.30
N HIS A 71 33.77 7.25 -13.57
CA HIS A 71 33.52 8.25 -12.53
C HIS A 71 32.17 8.01 -11.81
N TRP A 72 31.17 7.43 -12.50
CA TRP A 72 29.90 7.04 -11.88
C TRP A 72 30.10 5.90 -10.89
N LYS A 73 30.85 4.87 -11.28
CA LYS A 73 31.27 3.79 -10.39
C LYS A 73 31.98 4.33 -9.14
N ALA A 74 32.98 5.20 -9.33
CA ALA A 74 33.73 5.77 -8.21
C ALA A 74 32.83 6.57 -7.24
N ARG A 75 31.80 7.28 -7.73
CA ARG A 75 30.81 7.96 -6.89
C ARG A 75 29.90 6.98 -6.15
N ALA A 76 29.43 5.93 -6.82
CA ALA A 76 28.64 4.89 -6.20
C ALA A 76 29.39 4.25 -5.03
N GLU A 77 30.65 3.85 -5.25
CA GLU A 77 31.56 3.29 -4.25
C GLU A 77 31.77 4.26 -3.07
N ARG A 78 32.00 5.54 -3.36
CA ARG A 78 32.25 6.56 -2.33
C ARG A 78 31.04 6.76 -1.40
N TRP A 79 29.82 6.83 -1.93
CA TRP A 79 28.62 7.02 -1.11
C TRP A 79 28.15 5.72 -0.46
N GLN A 80 28.23 4.56 -1.11
CA GLN A 80 27.78 3.31 -0.47
C GLN A 80 28.68 2.89 0.70
N ALA A 81 29.96 3.27 0.70
CA ALA A 81 30.89 2.93 1.79
C ALA A 81 30.43 3.41 3.19
N ARG A 82 29.63 4.48 3.29
CA ARG A 82 29.07 4.90 4.61
C ARG A 82 27.74 4.25 4.95
N ILE A 83 27.08 3.62 3.99
CA ILE A 83 25.87 2.81 4.20
C ILE A 83 26.25 1.40 4.65
N GLU A 84 27.42 0.87 4.25
CA GLU A 84 27.84 -0.50 4.57
C GLU A 84 27.58 -0.95 6.02
N PRO A 85 27.84 -0.13 7.07
CA PRO A 85 27.57 -0.56 8.46
C PRO A 85 26.12 -0.95 8.73
N GLN A 86 25.15 -0.44 7.95
CA GLN A 86 23.75 -0.79 8.09
C GLN A 86 23.46 -2.25 7.70
N LYS A 87 24.39 -2.99 7.08
CA LYS A 87 24.18 -4.42 6.75
C LYS A 87 23.92 -5.29 7.98
N PHE A 88 24.20 -4.77 9.17
CA PHE A 88 23.93 -5.43 10.45
C PHE A 88 22.62 -4.98 11.12
N ASP A 89 21.88 -4.03 10.54
CA ASP A 89 20.62 -3.54 11.08
C ASP A 89 19.55 -4.63 11.03
N THR A 90 19.05 -4.99 12.22
CA THR A 90 17.98 -5.97 12.40
C THR A 90 16.64 -5.33 12.76
N GLU A 91 16.55 -4.00 12.86
CA GLU A 91 15.40 -3.25 13.39
C GLU A 91 14.58 -2.53 12.30
N ASP A 92 15.15 -2.29 11.12
CA ASP A 92 14.46 -1.66 9.99
C ASP A 92 14.48 -2.55 8.74
N GLN A 93 13.32 -2.76 8.11
CA GLN A 93 13.20 -3.46 6.83
C GLN A 93 13.99 -2.77 5.70
N ASP A 94 14.13 -1.46 5.75
CA ASP A 94 14.58 -0.68 4.60
C ASP A 94 16.06 -0.97 4.30
N VAL A 95 16.80 -1.56 5.25
CA VAL A 95 18.16 -2.08 5.04
C VAL A 95 18.25 -2.98 3.81
N GLY A 96 17.29 -3.88 3.60
CA GLY A 96 17.38 -4.86 2.53
C GLY A 96 17.33 -4.18 1.16
N ALA A 97 16.40 -3.24 1.00
CA ALA A 97 16.25 -2.51 -0.25
C ALA A 97 17.42 -1.54 -0.49
N GLN A 98 17.96 -0.91 0.56
CA GLN A 98 19.15 -0.06 0.46
C GLN A 98 20.37 -0.84 -0.01
N MET A 99 20.62 -2.02 0.59
CA MET A 99 21.79 -2.85 0.30
C MET A 99 21.71 -3.45 -1.09
N LEU A 100 20.54 -3.94 -1.50
CA LEU A 100 20.36 -4.50 -2.83
C LEU A 100 20.50 -3.44 -3.93
N ALA A 101 19.92 -2.25 -3.75
CA ALA A 101 20.00 -1.17 -4.72
C ALA A 101 21.41 -0.57 -4.86
N SER A 102 22.22 -0.62 -3.80
CA SER A 102 23.61 -0.14 -3.81
C SER A 102 24.60 -1.29 -4.11
N PHE A 103 24.97 -2.07 -3.11
CA PHE A 103 25.94 -3.17 -3.23
C PHE A 103 25.47 -4.26 -4.20
N GLY A 104 24.18 -4.59 -4.23
CA GLY A 104 23.65 -5.59 -5.17
C GLY A 104 23.85 -5.18 -6.64
N ASN A 105 23.61 -3.91 -6.97
CA ASN A 105 23.94 -3.36 -8.29
C ASN A 105 25.45 -3.31 -8.54
N GLY A 106 26.24 -2.96 -7.53
CA GLY A 106 27.70 -3.05 -7.59
C GLY A 106 28.15 -4.45 -8.00
N TYR A 107 27.72 -5.50 -7.29
CA TYR A 107 28.06 -6.88 -7.62
C TYR A 107 27.62 -7.27 -9.03
N ARG A 108 26.38 -6.93 -9.41
CA ARG A 108 25.84 -7.22 -10.75
C ARG A 108 26.70 -6.62 -11.87
N LEU A 109 27.27 -5.44 -11.66
CA LEU A 109 28.01 -4.69 -12.69
C LEU A 109 29.52 -4.95 -12.67
N THR A 110 30.09 -5.32 -11.53
CA THR A 110 31.55 -5.48 -11.37
C THR A 110 32.00 -6.92 -11.14
N GLY A 111 31.11 -7.78 -10.63
CA GLY A 111 31.47 -9.12 -10.15
C GLY A 111 32.31 -9.12 -8.86
N ASP A 112 32.37 -8.00 -8.14
CA ASP A 112 33.12 -7.92 -6.88
C ASP A 112 32.40 -8.70 -5.76
N GLU A 113 32.96 -9.84 -5.39
CA GLU A 113 32.44 -10.73 -4.35
C GLU A 113 32.27 -10.05 -2.99
N THR A 114 33.03 -8.98 -2.69
CA THR A 114 32.87 -8.21 -1.45
C THR A 114 31.45 -7.63 -1.35
N TYR A 115 30.92 -7.14 -2.47
CA TYR A 115 29.55 -6.62 -2.51
C TYR A 115 28.51 -7.73 -2.35
N ARG A 116 28.76 -8.92 -2.91
CA ARG A 116 27.89 -10.07 -2.70
C ARG A 116 27.80 -10.44 -1.22
N GLU A 117 28.94 -10.55 -0.53
CA GLU A 117 28.97 -10.87 0.91
C GLU A 117 28.29 -9.80 1.77
N ILE A 118 28.39 -8.52 1.41
CA ILE A 118 27.66 -7.43 2.09
C ILE A 118 26.14 -7.62 1.96
N VAL A 119 25.64 -7.91 0.76
CA VAL A 119 24.20 -8.12 0.54
C VAL A 119 23.72 -9.39 1.24
N LEU A 120 24.52 -10.47 1.25
CA LEU A 120 24.17 -11.68 2.00
C LEU A 120 24.12 -11.43 3.51
N THR A 121 25.03 -10.62 4.05
CA THR A 121 24.99 -10.21 5.46
C THR A 121 23.71 -9.44 5.78
N ALA A 122 23.33 -8.49 4.92
CA ALA A 122 22.08 -7.74 5.08
C ALA A 122 20.83 -8.63 4.94
N ALA A 123 20.86 -9.63 4.06
CA ALA A 123 19.79 -10.61 3.92
C ALA A 123 19.62 -11.44 5.20
N GLU A 124 20.72 -11.86 5.84
CA GLU A 124 20.70 -12.55 7.14
C GLU A 124 20.08 -11.64 8.21
N SER A 125 20.55 -10.41 8.36
CA SER A 125 19.99 -9.44 9.33
C SER A 125 18.50 -9.20 9.11
N TYR A 126 18.08 -9.04 7.86
CA TYR A 126 16.67 -8.87 7.52
C TYR A 126 15.84 -10.13 7.82
N SER A 127 16.40 -11.33 7.60
CA SER A 127 15.70 -12.59 7.86
C SER A 127 15.35 -12.82 9.33
N HIS A 128 16.08 -12.21 10.29
CA HIS A 128 15.76 -12.28 11.72
C HIS A 128 14.43 -11.60 12.08
N ARG A 129 13.87 -10.80 11.17
CA ARG A 129 12.57 -10.14 11.33
C ARG A 129 11.39 -11.04 10.98
N TYR A 130 11.65 -12.25 10.52
CA TYR A 130 10.64 -13.22 10.12
C TYR A 130 9.98 -13.89 11.32
N ASN A 131 8.65 -13.84 11.35
CA ASN A 131 7.83 -14.61 12.27
C ASN A 131 7.20 -15.79 11.52
N ALA A 132 7.68 -17.00 11.79
CA ALA A 132 7.25 -18.21 11.10
C ALA A 132 5.78 -18.59 11.34
N ARG A 133 5.17 -18.16 12.47
CA ARG A 133 3.75 -18.42 12.76
C ARG A 133 2.85 -17.60 11.85
N MET A 134 3.19 -16.33 11.64
CA MET A 134 2.43 -15.42 10.76
C MET A 134 2.84 -15.54 9.30
N GLY A 135 4.02 -16.08 9.03
CA GLY A 135 4.60 -16.06 7.69
C GLY A 135 4.87 -14.64 7.20
N LEU A 136 5.23 -13.71 8.09
CA LEU A 136 5.47 -12.30 7.77
C LEU A 136 6.83 -11.85 8.32
N LEU A 137 7.36 -10.77 7.75
CA LEU A 137 8.55 -10.07 8.23
C LEU A 137 8.09 -8.74 8.80
N ARG A 138 8.62 -8.40 9.98
CA ARG A 138 8.32 -7.14 10.65
C ARG A 138 8.93 -5.97 9.88
N SER A 139 8.19 -4.87 9.78
CA SER A 139 8.65 -3.69 9.03
C SER A 139 9.58 -2.80 9.84
N ARG A 140 9.20 -2.42 11.06
CA ARG A 140 10.02 -1.54 11.93
C ARG A 140 10.00 -2.00 13.39
N GLY A 141 11.04 -1.62 14.13
CA GLY A 141 11.19 -1.88 15.57
C GLY A 141 11.99 -3.15 15.90
N GLU A 142 12.13 -3.40 17.20
CA GLU A 142 12.81 -4.57 17.76
C GLU A 142 12.25 -5.86 17.13
N PRO A 143 13.05 -6.88 16.79
CA PRO A 143 12.54 -8.12 16.20
C PRO A 143 11.58 -8.92 17.10
N ASP A 144 11.75 -8.80 18.42
CA ASP A 144 11.11 -9.63 19.45
C ASP A 144 10.01 -8.91 20.26
N ASP A 145 9.58 -7.70 19.86
CA ASP A 145 8.39 -7.04 20.44
C ASP A 145 7.20 -8.02 20.47
N ALA A 146 6.72 -8.30 21.67
CA ALA A 146 5.63 -9.23 21.95
C ALA A 146 4.25 -8.55 21.97
N VAL A 147 4.21 -7.23 21.82
CA VAL A 147 2.99 -6.41 21.85
C VAL A 147 2.49 -6.13 20.42
N ASP A 148 3.36 -5.61 19.55
CA ASP A 148 3.01 -5.18 18.20
C ASP A 148 3.85 -5.91 17.13
N PHE A 149 3.20 -6.30 16.04
CA PHE A 149 3.86 -6.77 14.83
C PHE A 149 3.37 -5.97 13.63
N ARG A 150 4.04 -4.85 13.34
CA ARG A 150 3.65 -3.97 12.24
C ARG A 150 4.31 -4.40 10.94
N VAL A 151 3.48 -4.57 9.91
CA VAL A 151 3.89 -4.78 8.53
C VAL A 151 3.35 -3.62 7.71
N ILE A 152 4.23 -2.98 6.94
CA ILE A 152 3.88 -1.97 5.96
C ILE A 152 4.09 -2.50 4.55
N ILE A 153 3.30 -2.02 3.59
CA ILE A 153 3.31 -2.54 2.22
C ILE A 153 4.65 -2.35 1.51
N GLU A 154 5.45 -1.37 1.91
CA GLU A 154 6.83 -1.17 1.47
C GLU A 154 7.68 -2.41 1.67
N ASN A 155 7.38 -3.25 2.67
CA ASN A 155 8.11 -4.48 2.94
C ASN A 155 8.15 -5.40 1.69
N MET A 156 7.14 -5.32 0.81
CA MET A 156 7.12 -6.05 -0.45
C MET A 156 8.27 -5.69 -1.40
N ARG A 157 8.79 -4.47 -1.36
CA ARG A 157 9.98 -4.07 -2.13
C ARG A 157 11.24 -4.77 -1.62
N THR A 158 11.29 -5.03 -0.31
CA THR A 158 12.47 -5.55 0.38
C THR A 158 12.63 -7.05 0.17
N MET A 159 11.53 -7.77 -0.11
CA MET A 159 11.52 -9.22 -0.37
C MET A 159 12.56 -9.67 -1.41
N GLU A 160 12.88 -8.81 -2.37
CA GLU A 160 13.89 -9.09 -3.40
C GLU A 160 15.25 -9.48 -2.81
N ILE A 161 15.64 -8.94 -1.64
CA ILE A 161 16.94 -9.27 -1.04
C ILE A 161 17.01 -10.75 -0.60
N LEU A 162 15.91 -11.32 -0.14
CA LEU A 162 15.87 -12.71 0.33
C LEU A 162 15.82 -13.68 -0.86
N PHE A 163 15.01 -13.37 -1.88
CA PHE A 163 15.05 -14.12 -3.15
C PHE A 163 16.44 -14.08 -3.78
N TRP A 164 17.04 -12.88 -3.86
CA TRP A 164 18.39 -12.69 -4.36
C TRP A 164 19.43 -13.42 -3.51
N GLY A 165 19.32 -13.38 -2.18
CA GLY A 165 20.24 -14.04 -1.26
C GLY A 165 20.24 -15.55 -1.45
N ALA A 166 19.06 -16.16 -1.50
CA ALA A 166 18.90 -17.61 -1.68
C ALA A 166 19.56 -18.10 -2.98
N ARG A 167 19.43 -17.35 -4.08
CA ARG A 167 20.04 -17.71 -5.37
C ARG A 167 21.54 -17.36 -5.49
N ASN A 168 22.08 -16.56 -4.58
CA ASN A 168 23.49 -16.12 -4.59
C ASN A 168 24.31 -16.75 -3.45
N GLY A 169 23.93 -17.94 -2.97
CA GLY A 169 24.71 -18.69 -1.99
C GLY A 169 24.39 -18.38 -0.53
N GLY A 170 23.31 -17.65 -0.28
CA GLY A 170 22.68 -17.54 1.03
C GLY A 170 21.90 -18.79 1.42
N ARG A 171 21.16 -18.69 2.53
CA ARG A 171 20.35 -19.80 3.04
C ARG A 171 19.15 -20.07 2.12
N PRO A 172 18.85 -21.34 1.77
CA PRO A 172 17.71 -21.67 0.93
C PRO A 172 16.37 -21.26 1.56
N GLU A 173 16.26 -21.27 2.89
CA GLU A 173 15.05 -20.91 3.65
C GLU A 173 14.63 -19.44 3.42
N TRP A 174 15.55 -18.57 3.00
CA TRP A 174 15.22 -17.18 2.67
C TRP A 174 14.24 -17.08 1.51
N TYR A 175 14.30 -18.01 0.54
CA TYR A 175 13.30 -18.09 -0.53
C TYR A 175 11.91 -18.37 0.06
N ASP A 176 11.81 -19.34 0.97
CA ASP A 176 10.54 -19.71 1.60
C ASP A 176 9.98 -18.57 2.44
N MET A 177 10.84 -17.85 3.18
CA MET A 177 10.43 -16.67 3.95
C MET A 177 9.85 -15.58 3.06
N ALA A 178 10.53 -15.24 1.95
CA ALA A 178 10.06 -14.21 1.01
C ALA A 178 8.77 -14.62 0.30
N TYR A 179 8.66 -15.90 -0.07
CA TYR A 179 7.47 -16.48 -0.67
C TYR A 179 6.28 -16.45 0.29
N GLN A 180 6.45 -16.91 1.53
CA GLN A 180 5.39 -16.90 2.54
C GLN A 180 4.98 -15.48 2.92
N HIS A 181 5.94 -14.55 3.06
CA HIS A 181 5.63 -13.14 3.27
C HIS A 181 4.74 -12.59 2.16
N SER A 182 5.10 -12.85 0.90
CA SER A 182 4.34 -12.38 -0.25
C SER A 182 2.93 -12.98 -0.27
N LEU A 183 2.78 -14.27 0.07
CA LEU A 183 1.46 -14.92 0.18
C LEU A 183 0.60 -14.32 1.30
N THR A 184 1.16 -14.07 2.48
CA THR A 184 0.39 -13.49 3.58
C THR A 184 0.08 -12.01 3.31
N ALA A 185 1.01 -11.27 2.71
CA ALA A 185 0.83 -9.87 2.34
C ALA A 185 -0.26 -9.68 1.27
N MET A 186 -0.36 -10.55 0.26
CA MET A 186 -1.45 -10.44 -0.74
C MET A 186 -2.83 -10.61 -0.11
N HIS A 187 -2.96 -11.43 0.94
CA HIS A 187 -4.24 -11.64 1.62
C HIS A 187 -4.58 -10.54 2.62
N SER A 188 -3.57 -10.01 3.32
CA SER A 188 -3.78 -9.03 4.39
C SER A 188 -3.84 -7.60 3.87
N HIS A 189 -2.91 -7.23 2.97
CA HIS A 189 -2.71 -5.85 2.54
C HIS A 189 -3.42 -5.51 1.22
N VAL A 190 -3.76 -6.50 0.37
CA VAL A 190 -4.42 -6.26 -0.91
C VAL A 190 -5.90 -6.63 -0.81
N GLN A 191 -6.77 -5.70 -1.18
CA GLN A 191 -8.22 -5.89 -1.21
C GLN A 191 -8.66 -6.47 -2.56
N GLY A 192 -9.85 -7.07 -2.62
CA GLY A 192 -10.33 -7.79 -3.81
C GLY A 192 -10.47 -6.95 -5.09
N ASN A 193 -10.45 -5.62 -4.99
CA ASN A 193 -10.43 -4.71 -6.13
C ASN A 193 -9.02 -4.21 -6.50
N GLY A 194 -7.96 -4.79 -5.93
CA GLY A 194 -6.57 -4.38 -6.14
C GLY A 194 -6.07 -3.25 -5.22
N ARG A 195 -6.94 -2.66 -4.40
CA ARG A 195 -6.56 -1.58 -3.48
C ARG A 195 -5.65 -2.07 -2.35
N THR A 196 -4.61 -1.31 -2.02
CA THR A 196 -3.70 -1.65 -0.93
C THR A 196 -3.99 -0.91 0.39
N ARG A 197 -3.72 -1.58 1.50
CA ARG A 197 -3.56 -0.98 2.84
C ARG A 197 -2.09 -0.68 3.06
N HIS A 198 -1.77 0.44 3.69
CA HIS A 198 -0.38 0.81 3.94
C HIS A 198 0.18 0.00 5.11
N VAL A 199 -0.45 0.03 6.30
CA VAL A 199 0.04 -0.69 7.49
C VAL A 199 -1.02 -1.63 8.04
N ILE A 200 -0.57 -2.79 8.51
CA ILE A 200 -1.36 -3.71 9.34
C ILE A 200 -0.51 -4.09 10.55
N ASN A 201 -1.11 -3.95 11.74
CA ASN A 201 -0.54 -4.39 13.01
C ASN A 201 -1.18 -5.73 13.39
N PHE A 202 -0.35 -6.73 13.65
CA PHE A 202 -0.77 -8.05 14.08
C PHE A 202 -0.42 -8.28 15.55
N ASP A 203 -1.17 -9.15 16.21
CA ASP A 203 -0.82 -9.70 17.52
C ASP A 203 0.28 -10.75 17.34
N PRO A 204 1.49 -10.57 17.92
CA PRO A 204 2.59 -11.52 17.72
C PRO A 204 2.31 -12.93 18.28
N ALA A 205 1.42 -13.07 19.27
CA ALA A 205 1.09 -14.33 19.92
C ALA A 205 0.04 -15.12 19.12
N THR A 206 -0.99 -14.46 18.60
CA THR A 206 -2.10 -15.12 17.89
C THR A 206 -1.95 -15.08 16.36
N GLY A 207 -1.28 -14.06 15.82
CA GLY A 207 -1.23 -13.76 14.39
C GLY A 207 -2.48 -13.05 13.85
N GLU A 208 -3.40 -12.65 14.73
CA GLU A 208 -4.62 -11.93 14.35
C GLU A 208 -4.34 -10.45 14.09
N VAL A 209 -5.16 -9.83 13.24
CA VAL A 209 -5.05 -8.38 12.96
C VAL A 209 -5.56 -7.59 14.16
N LYS A 210 -4.70 -6.75 14.75
CA LYS A 210 -5.05 -5.78 15.80
C LYS A 210 -5.57 -4.47 15.21
N GLU A 211 -4.84 -3.93 14.23
CA GLU A 211 -5.11 -2.62 13.64
C GLU A 211 -4.74 -2.62 12.15
N GLN A 212 -5.41 -1.78 11.35
CA GLN A 212 -5.13 -1.63 9.92
C GLN A 212 -5.37 -0.18 9.49
N GLY A 213 -4.51 0.37 8.62
CA GLY A 213 -4.64 1.77 8.22
C GLY A 213 -3.45 2.32 7.43
N LYS A 214 -3.14 3.60 7.63
CA LYS A 214 -1.91 4.24 7.15
C LYS A 214 -1.04 4.60 8.33
N GLU A 215 0.28 4.56 8.15
CA GLU A 215 1.24 4.88 9.22
C GLU A 215 1.02 6.27 9.84
N LYS A 216 0.31 7.20 9.15
CA LYS A 216 0.08 8.59 9.61
C LYS A 216 -1.32 9.19 9.33
N SER A 217 -2.35 8.40 9.00
CA SER A 217 -3.77 8.84 9.06
C SER A 217 -4.79 7.71 8.78
N CYS A 218 -5.96 7.77 9.41
CA CYS A 218 -7.03 6.77 9.31
C CYS A 218 -8.19 7.13 8.38
N THR A 219 -7.98 7.85 7.27
CA THR A 219 -9.04 8.00 6.25
C THR A 219 -9.07 6.77 5.34
N TRP A 220 -10.00 5.86 5.61
CA TRP A 220 -10.13 4.49 5.07
C TRP A 220 -10.62 4.38 3.62
N GLU A 221 -10.96 5.49 2.97
CA GLU A 221 -11.41 5.48 1.56
C GLU A 221 -10.32 5.84 0.56
N THR A 222 -9.12 6.20 1.02
CA THR A 222 -8.04 6.65 0.11
C THR A 222 -6.84 5.73 0.13
N THR A 223 -6.39 5.34 -1.05
CA THR A 223 -5.23 4.52 -1.35
C THR A 223 -4.03 5.42 -1.53
N TRP A 224 -3.05 5.26 -0.66
CA TRP A 224 -1.78 5.96 -0.80
C TRP A 224 -1.06 5.52 -2.07
N SER A 225 -0.82 6.45 -3.00
CA SER A 225 -0.37 6.12 -4.35
C SER A 225 1.01 5.47 -4.37
N ARG A 226 1.94 5.91 -3.52
CA ARG A 226 3.26 5.26 -3.41
C ARG A 226 3.19 3.89 -2.74
N GLY A 227 2.30 3.69 -1.77
CA GLY A 227 2.04 2.35 -1.19
C GLY A 227 1.52 1.36 -2.23
N GLN A 228 0.59 1.81 -3.08
CA GLN A 228 0.10 1.04 -4.22
C GLN A 228 1.24 0.71 -5.21
N ALA A 229 2.10 1.69 -5.51
CA ALA A 229 3.23 1.49 -6.41
C ALA A 229 4.26 0.50 -5.83
N TRP A 230 4.51 0.52 -4.52
CA TRP A 230 5.37 -0.46 -3.86
C TRP A 230 4.81 -1.88 -3.90
N ALA A 231 3.50 -2.03 -3.69
CA ALA A 231 2.85 -3.32 -3.86
C ALA A 231 2.98 -3.82 -5.29
N LEU A 232 2.74 -2.96 -6.29
CA LEU A 232 2.88 -3.31 -7.70
C LEU A 232 4.30 -3.79 -8.02
N TYR A 233 5.30 -3.02 -7.58
CA TYR A 233 6.71 -3.39 -7.74
C TYR A 233 7.01 -4.73 -7.08
N GLY A 234 6.66 -4.89 -5.80
CA GLY A 234 6.99 -6.09 -5.02
C GLY A 234 6.29 -7.35 -5.49
N PHE A 235 5.00 -7.28 -5.88
CA PHE A 235 4.30 -8.45 -6.44
C PHE A 235 4.76 -8.80 -7.85
N THR A 236 5.20 -7.83 -8.64
CA THR A 236 5.88 -8.09 -9.92
C THR A 236 7.18 -8.87 -9.70
N VAL A 237 7.99 -8.45 -8.72
CA VAL A 237 9.20 -9.17 -8.32
C VAL A 237 8.88 -10.57 -7.76
N ALA A 238 7.88 -10.70 -6.89
CA ALA A 238 7.47 -11.99 -6.35
C ALA A 238 7.06 -12.97 -7.47
N TYR A 239 6.32 -12.49 -8.48
CA TYR A 239 6.00 -13.32 -9.65
C TYR A 239 7.26 -13.69 -10.46
N ARG A 240 8.15 -12.73 -10.73
CA ARG A 240 9.42 -12.98 -11.43
C ARG A 240 10.26 -14.08 -10.78
N GLU A 241 10.38 -14.03 -9.45
CA GLU A 241 11.25 -14.94 -8.71
C GLU A 241 10.64 -16.34 -8.51
N THR A 242 9.31 -16.46 -8.54
CA THR A 242 8.61 -17.69 -8.12
C THR A 242 7.83 -18.36 -9.25
N GLY A 243 7.42 -17.60 -10.27
CA GLY A 243 6.48 -18.04 -11.30
C GLY A 243 5.07 -18.34 -10.80
N ASP A 244 4.73 -17.99 -9.54
CA ASP A 244 3.42 -18.30 -8.97
C ASP A 244 2.33 -17.40 -9.57
N PRO A 245 1.34 -17.95 -10.29
CA PRO A 245 0.32 -17.16 -10.97
C PRO A 245 -0.56 -16.33 -10.02
N ARG A 246 -0.58 -16.66 -8.72
CA ARG A 246 -1.30 -15.83 -7.73
C ARG A 246 -0.66 -14.45 -7.59
N PHE A 247 0.67 -14.36 -7.57
CA PHE A 247 1.36 -13.08 -7.53
C PHE A 247 1.20 -12.29 -8.83
N LEU A 248 1.16 -12.96 -9.98
CA LEU A 248 0.82 -12.31 -11.25
C LEU A 248 -0.59 -11.69 -11.18
N GLN A 249 -1.58 -12.45 -10.72
CA GLN A 249 -2.94 -11.92 -10.59
C GLN A 249 -3.00 -10.75 -9.61
N THR A 250 -2.34 -10.85 -8.45
CA THR A 250 -2.24 -9.74 -7.50
C THR A 250 -1.59 -8.50 -8.12
N ALA A 251 -0.49 -8.65 -8.87
CA ALA A 251 0.16 -7.54 -9.57
C ALA A 251 -0.76 -6.90 -10.62
N ARG A 252 -1.54 -7.71 -11.36
CA ARG A 252 -2.56 -7.22 -12.31
C ARG A 252 -3.64 -6.41 -11.62
N ASP A 253 -4.24 -6.93 -10.56
CA ASP A 253 -5.31 -6.25 -9.84
C ASP A 253 -4.83 -4.88 -9.30
N ILE A 254 -3.62 -4.85 -8.73
CA ILE A 254 -2.99 -3.63 -8.22
C ILE A 254 -2.68 -2.64 -9.36
N ALA A 255 -2.12 -3.12 -10.47
CA ALA A 255 -1.84 -2.30 -11.65
C ALA A 255 -3.12 -1.70 -12.22
N ASP A 256 -4.16 -2.51 -12.37
CA ASP A 256 -5.44 -2.12 -12.93
C ASP A 256 -6.12 -1.06 -12.06
N TYR A 257 -6.08 -1.24 -10.74
CA TYR A 257 -6.54 -0.23 -9.80
C TYR A 257 -5.75 1.08 -9.93
N PHE A 258 -4.41 1.01 -9.92
CA PHE A 258 -3.57 2.19 -10.04
C PHE A 258 -3.86 2.97 -11.33
N LEU A 259 -3.93 2.28 -12.47
CA LEU A 259 -4.17 2.87 -13.79
C LEU A 259 -5.57 3.45 -13.94
N ALA A 260 -6.59 2.82 -13.35
CA ALA A 260 -7.96 3.33 -13.37
C ALA A 260 -8.12 4.67 -12.63
N HIS A 261 -7.24 4.96 -11.67
CA HIS A 261 -7.29 6.16 -10.86
C HIS A 261 -6.35 7.28 -11.35
N LEU A 262 -5.54 7.02 -12.38
CA LEU A 262 -4.66 8.05 -12.92
C LEU A 262 -5.45 9.23 -13.51
N PRO A 263 -4.97 10.47 -13.31
CA PRO A 263 -5.46 11.64 -14.03
C PRO A 263 -5.03 11.61 -15.51
N GLU A 264 -5.48 12.60 -16.28
CA GLU A 264 -5.18 12.71 -17.72
C GLU A 264 -3.68 12.76 -18.02
N ASP A 265 -2.90 13.46 -17.20
CA ASP A 265 -1.43 13.55 -17.32
C ASP A 265 -0.69 12.33 -16.75
N GLN A 266 -1.42 11.30 -16.32
CA GLN A 266 -0.90 10.00 -15.89
C GLN A 266 0.02 10.00 -14.66
N ILE A 267 0.14 11.11 -13.94
CA ILE A 267 0.90 11.17 -12.68
C ILE A 267 -0.08 11.18 -11.51
N PRO A 268 -0.06 10.20 -10.59
CA PRO A 268 -1.06 10.10 -9.54
C PRO A 268 -0.97 11.29 -8.58
N TYR A 269 -2.09 11.62 -7.96
CA TYR A 269 -2.09 12.39 -6.72
C TYR A 269 -1.49 11.55 -5.57
N TRP A 270 -1.16 12.19 -4.45
CA TRP A 270 -0.70 11.51 -3.24
C TRP A 270 -1.64 10.38 -2.77
N TYR A 271 -2.94 10.60 -2.92
CA TYR A 271 -3.97 9.57 -2.81
C TYR A 271 -4.61 9.33 -4.17
N LEU A 272 -4.83 8.08 -4.57
CA LEU A 272 -5.38 7.75 -5.89
C LEU A 272 -6.80 8.29 -6.11
N GLU A 273 -7.59 8.36 -5.05
CA GLU A 273 -8.97 8.85 -5.02
C GLU A 273 -9.05 10.33 -4.64
N ALA A 274 -7.91 11.03 -4.56
CA ALA A 274 -7.91 12.46 -4.25
C ALA A 274 -8.81 13.21 -5.26
N PRO A 275 -9.61 14.20 -4.79
CA PRO A 275 -10.29 15.12 -5.68
C PRO A 275 -9.30 15.69 -6.69
N ARG A 276 -9.66 15.70 -7.97
CA ARG A 276 -8.79 16.18 -9.05
C ARG A 276 -8.74 17.70 -9.10
N THR A 277 -8.36 18.32 -7.98
CA THR A 277 -8.22 19.76 -7.81
C THR A 277 -6.74 20.16 -7.89
N PRO A 278 -6.44 21.44 -8.16
CA PRO A 278 -5.06 21.94 -8.13
C PRO A 278 -4.40 21.88 -6.75
N ASP A 279 -5.18 21.85 -5.67
CA ASP A 279 -4.67 21.90 -4.29
C ASP A 279 -4.19 20.54 -3.75
N GLU A 280 -4.57 19.43 -4.41
CA GLU A 280 -4.10 18.12 -4.05
C GLU A 280 -2.72 17.86 -4.68
N PRO A 281 -1.70 17.50 -3.88
CA PRO A 281 -0.36 17.36 -4.40
C PRO A 281 -0.22 16.06 -5.21
N ARG A 282 0.61 16.13 -6.24
CA ARG A 282 1.04 14.96 -7.01
C ARG A 282 2.01 14.11 -6.22
N ASP A 283 2.24 12.90 -6.71
CA ASP A 283 3.38 12.10 -6.29
C ASP A 283 4.11 11.50 -7.50
N SER A 284 5.07 12.26 -8.03
CA SER A 284 5.94 11.80 -9.12
C SER A 284 6.76 10.56 -8.76
N SER A 285 7.06 10.35 -7.47
CA SER A 285 7.77 9.15 -7.02
C SER A 285 6.93 7.90 -7.18
N ALA A 286 5.64 7.95 -6.84
CA ALA A 286 4.70 6.84 -7.06
C ALA A 286 4.60 6.48 -8.55
N ALA A 287 4.53 7.49 -9.43
CA ALA A 287 4.56 7.28 -10.88
C ALA A 287 5.86 6.59 -11.34
N ALA A 288 7.02 7.03 -10.87
CA ALA A 288 8.31 6.46 -11.27
C ALA A 288 8.45 4.98 -10.86
N ILE A 289 8.04 4.66 -9.63
CA ILE A 289 8.02 3.28 -9.10
C ILE A 289 7.07 2.41 -9.92
N ALA A 290 5.84 2.88 -10.14
CA ALA A 290 4.84 2.16 -10.91
C ALA A 290 5.28 1.96 -12.37
N ALA A 291 5.89 2.95 -13.00
CA ALA A 291 6.43 2.82 -14.35
C ALA A 291 7.50 1.73 -14.42
N SER A 292 8.45 1.69 -13.47
CA SER A 292 9.48 0.65 -13.42
C SER A 292 8.88 -0.75 -13.32
N ALA A 293 7.86 -0.92 -12.46
CA ALA A 293 7.15 -2.17 -12.28
C ALA A 293 6.32 -2.56 -13.50
N LEU A 294 5.60 -1.62 -14.12
CA LEU A 294 4.78 -1.85 -15.31
C LEU A 294 5.61 -2.26 -16.53
N VAL A 295 6.81 -1.70 -16.69
CA VAL A 295 7.74 -2.16 -17.74
C VAL A 295 8.08 -3.63 -17.51
N GLU A 296 8.46 -4.03 -16.30
CA GLU A 296 8.81 -5.41 -16.00
C GLU A 296 7.61 -6.36 -16.11
N LEU A 297 6.47 -6.00 -15.51
CA LEU A 297 5.21 -6.76 -15.58
C LEU A 297 4.81 -7.00 -17.04
N SER A 298 4.91 -5.98 -17.91
CA SER A 298 4.59 -6.12 -19.34
C SER A 298 5.39 -7.22 -20.06
N GLN A 299 6.62 -7.49 -19.60
CA GLN A 299 7.49 -8.52 -20.18
C GLN A 299 7.25 -9.90 -19.56
N LEU A 300 6.69 -9.94 -18.35
CA LEU A 300 6.36 -11.17 -17.63
C LEU A 300 4.96 -11.70 -17.99
N GLU A 301 4.10 -10.86 -18.56
CA GLU A 301 2.75 -11.19 -19.00
C GLU A 301 2.72 -12.28 -20.08
N PRO A 302 2.05 -13.42 -19.84
CA PRO A 302 1.86 -14.45 -20.87
C PRO A 302 0.97 -13.97 -22.02
N ASP A 303 -0.01 -13.11 -21.72
CA ASP A 303 -0.87 -12.46 -22.73
C ASP A 303 -0.21 -11.17 -23.19
N ALA A 304 0.72 -11.31 -24.12
CA ALA A 304 1.52 -10.20 -24.63
C ALA A 304 0.66 -9.15 -25.36
N SER A 305 -0.37 -9.55 -26.11
CA SER A 305 -1.17 -8.64 -26.93
C SER A 305 -2.21 -7.85 -26.15
N GLN A 306 -2.70 -8.36 -25.02
CA GLN A 306 -3.64 -7.65 -24.16
C GLN A 306 -2.96 -7.04 -22.93
N HIS A 307 -2.74 -7.82 -21.87
CA HIS A 307 -2.21 -7.31 -20.61
C HIS A 307 -0.79 -6.75 -20.78
N GLY A 308 0.08 -7.48 -21.48
CA GLY A 308 1.45 -7.05 -21.75
C GLY A 308 1.48 -5.68 -22.44
N MET A 309 0.75 -5.54 -23.56
CA MET A 309 0.68 -4.29 -24.30
C MET A 309 0.00 -3.15 -23.50
N ARG A 310 -1.02 -3.45 -22.69
CA ARG A 310 -1.68 -2.47 -21.82
C ARG A 310 -0.70 -1.88 -20.81
N TYR A 311 0.02 -2.73 -20.08
CA TYR A 311 1.02 -2.28 -19.09
C TYR A 311 2.21 -1.58 -19.74
N TRP A 312 2.65 -2.06 -20.90
CA TRP A 312 3.68 -1.39 -21.70
C TRP A 312 3.29 0.04 -22.08
N ASN A 313 2.08 0.23 -22.63
CA ASN A 313 1.59 1.55 -23.04
C ASN A 313 1.37 2.48 -21.84
N ALA A 314 0.90 1.95 -20.71
CA ALA A 314 0.77 2.69 -19.48
C ALA A 314 2.13 3.17 -18.97
N ALA A 315 3.14 2.30 -18.91
CA ALA A 315 4.50 2.67 -18.54
C ALA A 315 5.09 3.74 -19.46
N ARG A 316 4.93 3.59 -20.78
CA ARG A 316 5.36 4.60 -21.77
C ARG A 316 4.70 5.95 -21.51
N GLY A 317 3.40 5.95 -21.23
CA GLY A 317 2.64 7.15 -20.95
C GLY A 317 3.12 7.90 -19.71
N ILE A 318 3.25 7.17 -18.58
CA ILE A 318 3.78 7.71 -17.33
C ILE A 318 5.19 8.28 -17.53
N LEU A 319 6.09 7.53 -18.19
CA LEU A 319 7.46 7.99 -18.46
C LEU A 319 7.52 9.20 -19.39
N SER A 320 6.60 9.30 -20.35
CA SER A 320 6.48 10.47 -21.23
C SER A 320 6.09 11.71 -20.43
N SER A 321 5.14 11.55 -19.49
CA SER A 321 4.71 12.64 -18.61
C SER A 321 5.81 13.05 -17.63
N LEU A 322 6.48 12.10 -16.96
CA LEU A 322 7.62 12.37 -16.07
C LEU A 322 8.80 13.04 -16.80
N SER A 323 9.01 12.71 -18.09
CA SER A 323 10.06 13.31 -18.92
C SER A 323 9.68 14.69 -19.48
N SER A 324 8.46 15.16 -19.27
CA SER A 324 7.97 16.44 -19.78
C SER A 324 8.48 17.63 -18.93
N PRO A 325 8.45 18.87 -19.46
CA PRO A 325 8.79 20.06 -18.69
C PRO A 325 7.93 20.32 -17.44
N ALA A 326 6.79 19.64 -17.31
CA ALA A 326 5.92 19.75 -16.14
C ALA A 326 6.50 19.01 -14.93
N TYR A 327 7.24 17.92 -15.14
CA TYR A 327 7.75 17.07 -14.05
C TYR A 327 9.28 17.01 -14.00
N LEU A 328 9.96 17.23 -15.12
CA LEU A 328 11.41 17.26 -15.17
C LEU A 328 11.93 18.63 -14.71
N ALA A 329 12.86 18.66 -13.76
CA ALA A 329 13.41 19.90 -13.18
C ALA A 329 14.31 20.73 -14.14
N ARG A 330 14.21 20.50 -15.45
CA ARG A 330 15.03 21.17 -16.47
C ARG A 330 14.78 22.68 -16.46
N GLY A 331 15.86 23.45 -16.26
CA GLY A 331 15.80 24.91 -16.19
C GLY A 331 15.13 25.45 -14.92
N LYS A 332 14.98 24.61 -13.88
CA LYS A 332 14.50 25.00 -12.55
C LYS A 332 15.66 25.06 -11.56
N SER A 333 15.46 25.68 -10.39
CA SER A 333 16.47 25.76 -9.32
C SER A 333 16.66 24.45 -8.56
N SER A 334 15.75 23.49 -8.72
CA SER A 334 15.76 22.21 -8.02
C SER A 334 16.98 21.35 -8.40
N ARG A 335 17.60 20.73 -7.39
CA ARG A 335 18.66 19.72 -7.54
C ARG A 335 18.15 18.31 -7.82
N ALA A 336 16.85 18.07 -7.67
CA ALA A 336 16.21 16.81 -8.05
C ALA A 336 16.09 16.66 -9.57
N ILE A 337 15.92 15.43 -10.04
CA ILE A 337 15.59 15.16 -11.44
C ILE A 337 14.09 15.41 -11.67
N LEU A 338 13.25 14.85 -10.80
CA LEU A 338 11.80 15.02 -10.82
C LEU A 338 11.32 16.07 -9.81
N LEU A 339 10.26 16.78 -10.18
CA LEU A 339 9.49 17.69 -9.35
C LEU A 339 8.23 16.99 -8.81
N HIS A 340 7.48 17.67 -7.93
CA HIS A 340 6.11 17.29 -7.56
C HIS A 340 5.97 15.91 -6.90
N GLY A 341 6.97 15.50 -6.12
CA GLY A 341 6.89 14.36 -5.22
C GLY A 341 6.24 14.75 -3.90
N THR A 342 5.59 13.78 -3.25
CA THR A 342 5.04 13.98 -1.90
C THR A 342 5.67 12.99 -0.93
N ASP A 343 6.34 13.46 0.12
CA ASP A 343 6.91 12.58 1.15
C ASP A 343 5.87 12.25 2.22
N ASN A 344 5.22 13.27 2.78
CA ASN A 344 4.26 13.13 3.86
C ASN A 344 3.31 14.35 3.89
N LYS A 345 2.20 14.26 3.15
CA LYS A 345 1.19 15.33 3.06
C LYS A 345 0.68 15.81 4.43
N PRO A 346 0.29 14.92 5.38
CA PRO A 346 -0.15 15.35 6.71
C PRO A 346 0.83 16.26 7.47
N ASN A 347 2.14 16.10 7.23
CA ASN A 347 3.17 16.90 7.90
C ASN A 347 3.66 18.09 7.05
N GLY A 348 2.98 18.42 5.95
CA GLY A 348 3.37 19.53 5.09
C GLY A 348 4.57 19.24 4.17
N HIS A 349 4.98 17.97 4.02
CA HIS A 349 6.11 17.59 3.18
C HIS A 349 5.62 17.08 1.82
N TYR A 350 5.24 18.01 0.95
CA TYR A 350 4.72 17.71 -0.38
C TYR A 350 5.21 18.72 -1.41
N ASP A 351 4.96 18.43 -2.68
CA ASP A 351 5.40 19.26 -3.81
C ASP A 351 6.90 19.54 -3.84
N THR A 352 7.70 18.49 -3.70
CA THR A 352 9.17 18.57 -3.62
C THR A 352 9.83 17.49 -4.49
N GLY A 353 11.07 17.69 -4.92
CA GLY A 353 11.86 16.62 -5.50
C GLY A 353 12.26 15.58 -4.45
N LEU A 354 12.26 14.29 -4.80
CA LEU A 354 12.54 13.18 -3.88
C LEU A 354 13.62 12.26 -4.47
N SER A 355 14.70 12.04 -3.73
CA SER A 355 15.88 11.30 -4.23
C SER A 355 15.58 9.83 -4.58
N PHE A 356 14.66 9.18 -3.87
CA PHE A 356 14.21 7.84 -4.22
C PHE A 356 13.31 7.83 -5.47
N GLY A 357 12.50 8.88 -5.67
CA GLY A 357 11.72 9.05 -6.90
C GLY A 357 12.62 9.21 -8.12
N ASP A 358 13.68 10.00 -7.97
CA ASP A 358 14.74 10.16 -8.97
C ASP A 358 15.39 8.81 -9.33
N ASN A 359 15.78 8.01 -8.32
CA ASN A 359 16.36 6.69 -8.54
C ASN A 359 15.44 5.75 -9.34
N TYR A 360 14.16 5.66 -8.96
CA TYR A 360 13.19 4.82 -9.66
C TYR A 360 12.85 5.32 -11.05
N PHE A 361 12.94 6.63 -11.29
CA PHE A 361 12.79 7.19 -12.62
C PHE A 361 13.94 6.76 -13.54
N ILE A 362 15.18 6.82 -13.07
CA ILE A 362 16.34 6.34 -13.82
C ILE A 362 16.18 4.84 -14.11
N GLU A 363 15.81 4.05 -13.11
CA GLU A 363 15.56 2.61 -13.29
C GLU A 363 14.50 2.36 -14.37
N ALA A 364 13.36 3.04 -14.30
CA ALA A 364 12.27 2.88 -15.25
C ALA A 364 12.68 3.28 -16.68
N LEU A 365 13.45 4.37 -16.85
CA LEU A 365 13.98 4.78 -18.15
C LEU A 365 14.93 3.70 -18.73
N LEU A 366 15.82 3.13 -17.91
CA LEU A 366 16.74 2.10 -18.37
C LEU A 366 16.01 0.80 -18.72
N ARG A 367 15.10 0.32 -17.87
CA ARG A 367 14.24 -0.85 -18.17
C ARG A 367 13.48 -0.64 -19.47
N TYR A 368 12.86 0.53 -19.66
CA TYR A 368 12.14 0.85 -20.89
C TYR A 368 13.06 0.88 -22.12
N SER A 369 14.28 1.40 -21.97
CA SER A 369 15.26 1.47 -23.04
C SER A 369 15.69 0.08 -23.53
N GLU A 370 15.86 -0.87 -22.60
CA GLU A 370 16.34 -2.23 -22.87
C GLU A 370 15.22 -3.17 -23.34
N ALA A 371 14.00 -2.99 -22.83
CA ALA A 371 12.84 -3.81 -23.18
C ALA A 371 12.27 -3.44 -24.57
N ARG A 372 11.38 -4.28 -25.11
CA ARG A 372 10.62 -4.02 -26.35
C ARG A 372 9.12 -4.14 -26.07
N PRO A 373 8.27 -3.46 -26.88
CA PRO A 373 6.83 -3.67 -26.79
C PRO A 373 6.51 -5.18 -26.91
N PRO A 374 5.70 -5.74 -26.00
CA PRO A 374 5.30 -7.13 -26.08
C PRO A 374 4.65 -7.43 -27.44
N SER A 375 4.96 -8.58 -28.06
CA SER A 375 4.38 -8.99 -29.33
C SER A 375 4.14 -10.49 -29.33
N GLU A 376 3.09 -10.95 -30.00
CA GLU A 376 2.76 -12.39 -30.09
C GLU A 376 3.88 -13.22 -30.77
N THR A 377 4.78 -12.57 -31.51
CA THR A 377 5.83 -13.20 -32.33
C THR A 377 7.26 -13.01 -31.82
N GLY A 378 7.47 -12.46 -30.61
CA GLY A 378 8.80 -12.08 -30.11
C GLY A 378 9.20 -12.79 -28.82
N GLY A 379 9.85 -13.94 -28.95
CA GLY A 379 10.34 -14.73 -27.81
C GLY A 379 11.40 -14.04 -26.96
N SER A 380 11.27 -14.28 -25.65
CA SER A 380 12.32 -14.41 -24.63
C SER A 380 13.41 -13.32 -24.62
N LEU A 381 13.27 -12.37 -23.69
CA LEU A 381 14.46 -11.97 -22.92
C LEU A 381 15.12 -13.25 -22.41
N ARG A 382 16.44 -13.39 -22.62
CA ARG A 382 17.25 -14.51 -22.14
C ARG A 382 17.16 -14.58 -20.61
N THR A 383 16.14 -15.23 -20.09
CA THR A 383 16.11 -15.67 -18.70
C THR A 383 17.01 -16.90 -18.62
N ARG A 384 18.14 -16.78 -17.90
CA ARG A 384 18.76 -17.98 -17.34
C ARG A 384 17.73 -18.56 -16.38
N SER A 385 17.10 -19.68 -16.76
CA SER A 385 16.12 -20.38 -15.96
C SER A 385 16.67 -20.68 -14.55
N PRO A 386 15.91 -20.44 -13.47
CA PRO A 386 16.14 -21.12 -12.21
C PRO A 386 15.84 -22.62 -12.39
N ARG A 387 16.72 -23.45 -11.84
CA ARG A 387 16.59 -24.92 -11.85
C ARG A 387 15.40 -25.31 -10.96
N ALA A 388 14.45 -26.05 -11.52
CA ALA A 388 13.24 -26.49 -10.81
C ALA A 388 13.54 -27.36 -9.57
N PRO A 389 12.80 -27.21 -8.45
CA PRO A 389 12.70 -28.23 -7.42
C PRO A 389 11.83 -29.41 -7.89
N GLY A 390 12.16 -30.62 -7.43
CA GLY A 390 11.47 -31.87 -7.78
C GLY A 390 10.01 -31.96 -7.32
N PRO A 391 9.26 -32.99 -7.76
CA PRO A 391 7.80 -32.98 -7.78
C PRO A 391 7.20 -33.36 -6.42
N GLY A 392 6.23 -32.57 -5.94
CA GLY A 392 5.52 -32.90 -4.72
C GLY A 392 4.39 -31.95 -4.32
N ALA A 393 3.38 -31.73 -5.17
CA ALA A 393 2.05 -31.31 -4.70
C ALA A 393 1.00 -31.56 -5.81
N ARG A 394 -0.01 -32.37 -5.51
CA ARG A 394 -1.15 -32.65 -6.41
C ARG A 394 -2.18 -31.54 -6.26
N GLY A 395 -2.56 -30.90 -7.37
CA GLY A 395 -3.65 -29.93 -7.43
C GLY A 395 -5.04 -30.58 -7.51
N ILE A 396 -6.04 -29.89 -6.99
CA ILE A 396 -7.47 -30.15 -7.18
C ILE A 396 -8.01 -29.05 -8.11
N PRO A 397 -8.80 -29.36 -9.16
CA PRO A 397 -9.26 -28.35 -10.11
C PRO A 397 -10.58 -27.72 -9.66
N LEU A 398 -10.74 -26.42 -9.87
CA LEU A 398 -12.04 -25.76 -9.90
C LEU A 398 -12.19 -25.03 -11.24
N ALA A 399 -13.21 -25.45 -11.98
CA ALA A 399 -13.66 -24.84 -13.24
C ALA A 399 -14.87 -23.94 -12.96
N GLY A 400 -14.94 -22.79 -13.64
CA GLY A 400 -16.13 -21.94 -13.66
C GLY A 400 -15.87 -20.61 -14.36
N THR A 401 -16.38 -20.49 -15.58
CA THR A 401 -16.29 -19.34 -16.51
C THR A 401 -17.18 -18.17 -16.08
N MET A 402 -16.70 -16.92 -16.28
CA MET A 402 -17.54 -15.70 -16.25
C MET A 402 -17.54 -15.04 -17.63
N GLU A 403 -18.72 -14.59 -18.06
CA GLU A 403 -18.95 -13.65 -19.16
C GLU A 403 -19.59 -12.36 -18.63
N PRO A 404 -19.51 -11.22 -19.36
CA PRO A 404 -19.45 -9.86 -18.81
C PRO A 404 -20.78 -9.09 -18.89
N ILE A 405 -20.75 -7.76 -18.59
CA ILE A 405 -21.61 -6.61 -19.03
C ILE A 405 -21.97 -5.71 -17.82
N SER A 406 -21.45 -4.48 -17.68
CA SER A 406 -21.78 -3.14 -18.28
C SER A 406 -22.92 -2.37 -17.60
N GLY A 407 -22.69 -1.08 -17.31
CA GLY A 407 -23.73 -0.08 -17.00
C GLY A 407 -23.45 0.81 -15.79
N MET A 408 -22.78 1.96 -16.00
CA MET A 408 -22.73 3.07 -15.03
C MET A 408 -23.97 3.96 -15.20
N GLU A 409 -24.68 4.24 -14.11
CA GLU A 409 -25.37 5.52 -13.90
C GLU A 409 -25.20 5.94 -12.43
N ALA A 410 -24.72 7.16 -12.21
CA ALA A 410 -24.64 7.77 -10.90
C ALA A 410 -25.98 8.40 -10.55
N MET A 411 -26.56 8.03 -9.40
CA MET A 411 -27.70 8.75 -8.82
C MET A 411 -27.44 8.96 -7.32
N ARG A 412 -27.12 10.20 -6.93
CA ARG A 412 -27.15 10.63 -5.53
C ARG A 412 -28.60 10.83 -5.11
N VAL A 413 -29.10 10.01 -4.20
CA VAL A 413 -30.27 10.35 -3.36
C VAL A 413 -29.99 9.89 -1.93
N GLY A 414 -29.43 10.78 -1.11
CA GLY A 414 -29.43 10.59 0.34
C GLY A 414 -30.73 11.12 0.91
N PHE A 415 -31.50 10.26 1.57
CA PHE A 415 -32.60 10.69 2.44
C PHE A 415 -32.01 10.94 3.83
N GLU A 416 -32.02 12.18 4.28
CA GLU A 416 -31.69 12.55 5.66
C GLU A 416 -32.91 12.23 6.54
N VAL A 417 -32.75 11.37 7.55
CA VAL A 417 -33.80 11.09 8.53
C VAL A 417 -33.41 11.77 9.83
N ASP A 418 -33.89 12.99 10.03
CA ASP A 418 -33.65 13.74 11.25
C ASP A 418 -34.56 13.20 12.37
N GLY A 419 -33.99 12.34 13.23
CA GLY A 419 -34.69 11.69 14.33
C GLY A 419 -33.99 11.94 15.66
N ARG A 420 -34.70 12.56 16.62
CA ARG A 420 -34.22 12.81 17.99
C ARG A 420 -35.03 11.99 18.99
N ARG A 421 -34.37 11.30 19.93
CA ARG A 421 -35.04 10.63 21.05
C ARG A 421 -34.36 10.93 22.38
N GLN A 422 -35.13 11.47 23.31
CA GLN A 422 -34.78 11.59 24.73
C GLN A 422 -35.50 10.47 25.51
N ASP A 423 -34.78 9.84 26.44
CA ASP A 423 -35.24 8.71 27.26
C ASP A 423 -35.67 7.46 26.47
N ALA A 424 -34.72 6.54 26.27
CA ALA A 424 -34.97 5.19 25.75
C ALA A 424 -35.64 4.27 26.79
N SER A 425 -36.84 4.62 27.26
CA SER A 425 -37.73 3.61 27.86
C SER A 425 -38.18 2.64 26.75
N ALA A 426 -38.39 1.37 27.11
CA ALA A 426 -38.54 0.22 26.21
C ALA A 426 -39.32 0.52 24.91
N ASP A 427 -38.87 -0.13 23.82
CA ASP A 427 -39.24 0.03 22.40
C ASP A 427 -38.24 0.91 21.64
N PHE A 428 -37.53 0.35 20.66
CA PHE A 428 -36.49 1.00 19.84
C PHE A 428 -37.10 1.99 18.82
N LEU A 429 -36.30 2.94 18.35
CA LEU A 429 -36.60 3.70 17.12
C LEU A 429 -36.39 2.76 15.93
N GLU A 430 -37.43 2.47 15.15
CA GLU A 430 -37.33 1.67 13.92
C GLU A 430 -37.43 2.59 12.69
N ASN A 431 -36.44 2.51 11.81
CA ASN A 431 -36.49 3.11 10.48
C ASN A 431 -36.44 2.00 9.42
N ARG A 432 -37.25 2.12 8.37
CA ARG A 432 -37.31 1.17 7.25
C ARG A 432 -36.71 1.80 6.00
N PHE A 433 -35.92 1.02 5.28
CA PHE A 433 -35.26 1.45 4.04
C PHE A 433 -35.29 0.32 3.00
N PRO A 434 -35.06 0.63 1.70
CA PRO A 434 -34.95 -0.40 0.67
C PRO A 434 -33.92 -1.46 1.03
N ALA A 435 -34.23 -2.73 0.76
CA ALA A 435 -33.36 -3.84 1.12
C ALA A 435 -31.96 -3.64 0.51
N SER A 436 -30.92 -3.56 1.34
CA SER A 436 -29.55 -3.35 0.88
C SER A 436 -28.57 -4.22 1.66
N ASP A 437 -27.53 -4.70 0.98
CA ASP A 437 -26.36 -5.36 1.56
C ASP A 437 -25.21 -4.38 1.85
N GLU A 438 -25.39 -3.10 1.55
CA GLU A 438 -24.50 -2.01 1.90
C GLU A 438 -25.24 -0.86 2.57
N PHE A 439 -24.81 -0.50 3.78
CA PHE A 439 -25.43 0.57 4.54
C PHE A 439 -24.45 1.15 5.55
N SER A 440 -24.64 2.44 5.86
CA SER A 440 -23.95 3.10 6.96
C SER A 440 -24.92 3.90 7.82
N VAL A 441 -24.63 3.97 9.11
CA VAL A 441 -25.33 4.85 10.05
C VAL A 441 -24.31 5.58 10.90
N ALA A 442 -24.58 6.85 11.18
CA ALA A 442 -23.85 7.65 12.17
C ALA A 442 -24.84 8.36 13.10
N PHE A 443 -24.50 8.50 14.37
CA PHE A 443 -25.32 9.23 15.34
C PHE A 443 -24.46 9.71 16.52
N ASP A 444 -24.95 10.72 17.22
CA ASP A 444 -24.38 11.18 18.48
C ASP A 444 -25.04 10.42 19.64
N LEU A 445 -24.22 9.91 20.56
CA LEU A 445 -24.61 9.17 21.74
C LEU A 445 -24.10 9.89 22.99
N ARG A 446 -25.02 10.19 23.91
CA ARG A 446 -24.67 10.59 25.27
C ARG A 446 -25.45 9.74 26.26
N MET A 447 -24.75 9.16 27.21
CA MET A 447 -25.35 8.31 28.24
C MET A 447 -25.15 8.97 29.59
N GLU A 448 -26.19 9.00 30.43
CA GLU A 448 -26.12 9.51 31.80
C GLU A 448 -25.80 8.41 32.82
N ALA A 449 -25.94 7.14 32.42
CA ALA A 449 -25.55 5.97 33.21
C ALA A 449 -25.18 4.78 32.31
N LEU A 450 -24.32 3.88 32.82
CA LEU A 450 -24.01 2.60 32.17
C LEU A 450 -25.17 1.60 32.33
N PRO A 451 -25.36 0.66 31.38
CA PRO A 451 -26.41 -0.34 31.50
C PRO A 451 -26.09 -1.38 32.58
N SER A 452 -27.13 -1.96 33.18
CA SER A 452 -27.00 -3.03 34.19
C SER A 452 -26.61 -4.38 33.59
N SER A 453 -26.74 -4.55 32.27
CA SER A 453 -26.35 -5.73 31.51
C SER A 453 -25.93 -5.34 30.09
N ASP A 454 -25.24 -6.23 29.38
CA ASP A 454 -24.86 -5.99 28.00
C ASP A 454 -26.10 -5.73 27.14
N THR A 455 -26.08 -4.60 26.44
CA THR A 455 -27.28 -4.04 25.82
C THR A 455 -27.01 -3.81 24.35
N ARG A 456 -27.85 -4.37 23.47
CA ARG A 456 -27.82 -4.06 22.04
C ARG A 456 -28.30 -2.62 21.82
N LEU A 457 -27.38 -1.70 21.56
CA LEU A 457 -27.66 -0.29 21.37
C LEU A 457 -28.30 -0.01 20.00
N MET A 458 -27.85 -0.74 18.97
CA MET A 458 -28.41 -0.62 17.63
C MET A 458 -28.31 -1.93 16.85
N SER A 459 -29.17 -2.11 15.85
CA SER A 459 -29.05 -3.22 14.90
C SER A 459 -29.62 -2.89 13.53
N PHE A 460 -29.01 -3.50 12.51
CA PHE A 460 -29.63 -3.68 11.22
C PHE A 460 -30.27 -5.06 11.14
N THR A 461 -31.52 -5.12 10.68
CA THR A 461 -32.32 -6.35 10.64
C THR A 461 -32.95 -6.56 9.27
N ARG A 462 -33.25 -7.83 8.96
CA ARG A 462 -34.12 -8.25 7.86
C ARG A 462 -35.31 -8.98 8.46
N GLY A 463 -36.48 -8.33 8.50
CA GLY A 463 -37.56 -8.81 9.35
C GLY A 463 -37.17 -8.74 10.83
N ASP A 464 -37.11 -9.88 11.52
CA ASP A 464 -36.67 -9.99 12.92
C ASP A 464 -35.26 -10.56 13.08
N THR A 465 -34.61 -10.93 11.97
CA THR A 465 -33.24 -11.44 12.00
C THR A 465 -32.23 -10.31 12.07
N VAL A 466 -31.41 -10.28 13.12
CA VAL A 466 -30.28 -9.35 13.26
C VAL A 466 -29.16 -9.74 12.31
N ARG A 467 -28.71 -8.78 11.51
CA ARG A 467 -27.57 -8.91 10.60
C ARG A 467 -26.30 -8.41 11.25
N VAL A 468 -26.35 -7.19 11.76
CA VAL A 468 -25.24 -6.57 12.47
C VAL A 468 -25.79 -5.73 13.61
N SER A 469 -25.06 -5.68 14.73
CA SER A 469 -25.40 -4.81 15.86
C SER A 469 -24.17 -4.18 16.52
N LEU A 470 -24.41 -3.06 17.22
CA LEU A 470 -23.49 -2.58 18.26
C LEU A 470 -24.08 -2.93 19.63
N VAL A 471 -23.27 -3.60 20.44
CA VAL A 471 -23.58 -3.95 21.82
C VAL A 471 -22.77 -3.04 22.73
N LEU A 472 -23.47 -2.31 23.60
CA LEU A 472 -22.86 -1.58 24.71
C LEU A 472 -22.71 -2.55 25.89
N ARG A 473 -21.46 -2.82 26.27
CA ARG A 473 -21.13 -3.66 27.41
C ARG A 473 -21.47 -2.96 28.72
N ARG A 474 -21.80 -3.75 29.75
CA ARG A 474 -21.99 -3.25 31.13
C ARG A 474 -20.75 -2.51 31.67
N SER A 475 -19.57 -2.78 31.12
CA SER A 475 -18.30 -2.14 31.47
C SER A 475 -18.04 -0.82 30.73
N GLY A 476 -18.90 -0.45 29.77
CA GLY A 476 -18.90 0.85 29.09
C GLY A 476 -18.28 0.86 27.69
N GLU A 477 -17.79 -0.26 27.17
CA GLU A 477 -17.25 -0.38 25.81
C GLU A 477 -18.35 -0.73 24.79
N LEU A 478 -18.15 -0.33 23.53
CA LEU A 478 -18.93 -0.81 22.39
C LEU A 478 -18.25 -2.02 21.76
N GLN A 479 -19.06 -2.99 21.36
CA GLN A 479 -18.66 -4.18 20.61
C GLN A 479 -19.49 -4.26 19.32
N LEU A 480 -18.82 -4.53 18.21
CA LEU A 480 -19.46 -4.89 16.94
C LEU A 480 -19.80 -6.38 16.93
N SER A 481 -20.98 -6.75 16.43
CA SER A 481 -21.42 -8.14 16.33
C SER A 481 -22.02 -8.45 14.95
N ASN A 482 -21.68 -9.61 14.39
CA ASN A 482 -22.32 -10.24 13.23
C ASN A 482 -23.40 -11.22 13.73
N GLY A 483 -24.67 -10.85 13.59
CA GLY A 483 -25.79 -11.57 14.21
C GLY A 483 -25.70 -11.58 15.74
N GLU A 484 -25.36 -12.74 16.30
CA GLU A 484 -25.16 -12.94 17.75
C GLU A 484 -23.68 -13.07 18.15
N SER A 485 -22.77 -13.10 17.18
CA SER A 485 -21.33 -13.30 17.44
C SER A 485 -20.59 -11.97 17.42
N ASP A 486 -19.77 -11.73 18.44
CA ASP A 486 -18.90 -10.57 18.50
C ASP A 486 -17.78 -10.65 17.47
N VAL A 487 -17.46 -9.53 16.83
CA VAL A 487 -16.45 -9.43 15.77
C VAL A 487 -15.64 -8.14 15.92
N GLY A 488 -14.33 -8.23 15.70
CA GLY A 488 -13.40 -7.12 15.85
C GLY A 488 -13.17 -6.70 17.30
N ALA A 489 -12.33 -5.68 17.48
CA ALA A 489 -11.98 -5.17 18.80
C ALA A 489 -13.13 -4.39 19.47
N ILE A 490 -13.00 -4.18 20.78
CA ILE A 490 -13.90 -3.35 21.59
C ILE A 490 -13.44 -1.90 21.59
N SER A 491 -14.37 -0.96 21.72
CA SER A 491 -14.03 0.46 21.82
C SER A 491 -13.37 0.80 23.15
N ILE A 492 -12.86 2.04 23.26
CA ILE A 492 -12.61 2.65 24.57
C ILE A 492 -13.89 2.70 25.41
N LYS A 493 -13.75 2.81 26.74
CA LYS A 493 -14.88 2.99 27.65
C LYS A 493 -15.54 4.36 27.45
N LEU A 494 -16.85 4.34 27.19
CA LEU A 494 -17.69 5.52 27.20
C LEU A 494 -17.96 5.95 28.65
N ARG A 495 -17.89 7.26 28.89
CA ARG A 495 -18.10 7.86 30.22
C ARG A 495 -19.50 8.45 30.35
N PRO A 496 -20.21 8.19 31.46
CA PRO A 496 -21.47 8.89 31.74
C PRO A 496 -21.31 10.42 31.71
N GLY A 497 -22.28 11.11 31.12
CA GLY A 497 -22.31 12.56 30.93
C GLY A 497 -21.47 13.09 29.76
N GLN A 498 -20.72 12.21 29.07
CA GLN A 498 -19.92 12.58 27.89
C GLN A 498 -20.64 12.19 26.60
N SER A 499 -20.58 13.09 25.60
CA SER A 499 -21.12 12.87 24.27
C SER A 499 -20.06 12.27 23.33
N TYR A 500 -20.48 11.31 22.51
CA TYR A 500 -19.67 10.61 21.53
C TYR A 500 -20.36 10.62 20.17
N ARG A 501 -19.58 10.55 19.09
CA ARG A 501 -20.07 10.21 17.75
C ARG A 501 -19.85 8.71 17.56
N VAL A 502 -20.84 8.01 17.04
CA VAL A 502 -20.80 6.57 16.76
C VAL A 502 -21.14 6.34 15.29
N ALA A 503 -20.39 5.48 14.61
CA ALA A 503 -20.73 5.05 13.27
C ALA A 503 -20.65 3.54 13.13
N LEU A 504 -21.53 2.98 12.30
CA LEU A 504 -21.49 1.59 11.88
C LEU A 504 -21.67 1.49 10.37
N ARG A 505 -20.89 0.63 9.73
CA ARG A 505 -20.96 0.38 8.28
C ARG A 505 -20.94 -1.12 7.99
N GLN A 506 -21.77 -1.55 7.06
CA GLN A 506 -21.62 -2.81 6.35
C GLN A 506 -21.31 -2.50 4.88
N LYS A 507 -20.26 -3.13 4.36
CA LYS A 507 -19.86 -3.06 2.95
C LYS A 507 -19.87 -4.46 2.35
N LYS A 508 -20.39 -4.59 1.13
CA LYS A 508 -20.38 -5.86 0.41
C LYS A 508 -18.95 -6.21 0.01
N ASP A 509 -18.61 -7.47 0.20
CA ASP A 509 -17.34 -8.04 -0.26
C ASP A 509 -17.63 -9.14 -1.31
N SER A 510 -16.58 -9.68 -1.90
CA SER A 510 -16.60 -10.83 -2.80
C SER A 510 -17.22 -12.07 -2.14
N GLY A 511 -18.13 -12.73 -2.86
CA GLY A 511 -18.78 -13.97 -2.41
C GLY A 511 -19.77 -13.76 -1.26
N PRO A 512 -19.89 -14.69 -0.31
CA PRO A 512 -20.83 -14.59 0.82
C PRO A 512 -20.31 -13.72 1.98
N TYR A 513 -19.34 -12.84 1.74
CA TYR A 513 -18.67 -12.06 2.78
C TYR A 513 -19.10 -10.60 2.77
N VAL A 514 -19.07 -9.97 3.94
CA VAL A 514 -19.18 -8.51 4.09
C VAL A 514 -18.09 -8.01 5.01
N THR A 515 -17.74 -6.74 4.89
CA THR A 515 -16.92 -6.03 5.87
C THR A 515 -17.84 -5.25 6.80
N LEU A 516 -17.76 -5.52 8.10
CA LEU A 516 -18.45 -4.77 9.15
C LEU A 516 -17.45 -3.84 9.84
N GLU A 517 -17.83 -2.58 10.03
CA GLU A 517 -16.98 -1.58 10.68
C GLU A 517 -17.75 -0.79 11.74
N ALA A 518 -17.09 -0.47 12.85
CA ALA A 518 -17.63 0.35 13.92
C ALA A 518 -16.61 1.40 14.36
N SER A 519 -17.05 2.67 14.44
CA SER A 519 -16.22 3.81 14.82
C SER A 519 -16.80 4.56 16.00
N LEU A 520 -15.91 5.15 16.80
CA LEU A 520 -16.25 5.96 17.97
C LEU A 520 -15.30 7.16 18.03
N ALA A 521 -15.85 8.36 18.20
CA ALA A 521 -15.09 9.58 18.45
C ALA A 521 -15.75 10.40 19.56
N LYS A 522 -15.04 11.32 20.21
CA LYS A 522 -15.70 12.27 21.13
C LYS A 522 -16.46 13.32 20.31
N GLN A 523 -17.50 13.90 20.91
CA GLN A 523 -18.23 14.99 20.25
C GLN A 523 -17.28 16.17 19.93
N GLY A 524 -17.32 16.64 18.68
CA GLY A 524 -16.42 17.68 18.17
C GLY A 524 -15.12 17.16 17.53
N GLU A 525 -14.82 15.86 17.64
CA GLU A 525 -13.73 15.19 16.91
C GLU A 525 -14.29 14.52 15.63
N ASP A 526 -13.45 14.39 14.60
CA ASP A 526 -13.76 13.54 13.46
C ASP A 526 -13.58 12.06 13.82
N PHE A 527 -14.25 11.17 13.09
CA PHE A 527 -13.99 9.74 13.25
C PHE A 527 -12.56 9.42 12.84
N ASP A 528 -11.79 8.86 13.78
CA ASP A 528 -10.50 8.22 13.52
C ASP A 528 -10.69 6.84 12.84
N CYS A 529 -9.78 5.88 13.06
CA CYS A 529 -9.94 4.49 12.64
C CYS A 529 -11.18 3.86 13.31
N PRO A 530 -11.94 2.99 12.59
CA PRO A 530 -12.91 2.11 13.24
C PRO A 530 -12.21 1.35 14.37
N PHE A 531 -12.81 1.36 15.56
CA PHE A 531 -12.31 0.52 16.65
C PHE A 531 -12.52 -0.97 16.33
N ALA A 532 -13.42 -1.30 15.40
CA ALA A 532 -13.59 -2.64 14.84
C ALA A 532 -13.75 -2.57 13.32
N SER A 533 -13.03 -3.41 12.58
CA SER A 533 -13.25 -3.67 11.15
C SER A 533 -13.00 -5.16 10.89
N SER A 534 -13.99 -5.88 10.40
CA SER A 534 -13.91 -7.34 10.26
C SER A 534 -14.62 -7.82 9.00
N ARG A 535 -13.91 -8.60 8.20
CA ARG A 535 -14.49 -9.36 7.08
C ARG A 535 -15.15 -10.61 7.64
N VAL A 536 -16.46 -10.72 7.51
CA VAL A 536 -17.27 -11.80 8.11
C VAL A 536 -18.04 -12.55 7.05
N LEU A 537 -18.27 -13.84 7.28
CA LEU A 537 -19.17 -14.64 6.47
C LEU A 537 -20.62 -14.26 6.80
N GLN A 538 -21.36 -13.76 5.82
CA GLN A 538 -22.76 -13.39 5.95
C GLN A 538 -23.50 -13.73 4.64
N PRO A 539 -23.96 -14.98 4.46
CA PRO A 539 -24.53 -15.46 3.20
C PRO A 539 -25.80 -14.72 2.75
N GLN A 540 -26.48 -14.07 3.70
CA GLN A 540 -27.64 -13.21 3.46
C GLN A 540 -27.39 -11.84 4.09
N PRO A 541 -26.62 -10.96 3.42
CA PRO A 541 -26.15 -9.73 4.03
C PRO A 541 -27.21 -8.63 4.09
N THR A 542 -28.31 -8.79 3.36
CA THR A 542 -29.33 -7.75 3.22
C THR A 542 -30.04 -7.42 4.53
N ALA A 543 -30.23 -6.13 4.77
CA ALA A 543 -31.07 -5.56 5.83
C ALA A 543 -32.06 -4.56 5.22
N ASP A 544 -33.19 -4.35 5.89
CA ASP A 544 -34.23 -3.39 5.49
C ASP A 544 -34.76 -2.53 6.64
N ARG A 545 -34.20 -2.70 7.84
CA ARG A 545 -34.60 -2.01 9.06
C ARG A 545 -33.40 -1.64 9.91
N LEU A 546 -33.33 -0.39 10.33
CA LEU A 546 -32.45 0.08 11.40
C LEU A 546 -33.29 0.16 12.68
N ARG A 547 -32.85 -0.50 13.75
CA ARG A 547 -33.40 -0.37 15.10
C ARG A 547 -32.36 0.27 16.00
N LEU A 548 -32.71 1.39 16.63
CA LEU A 548 -31.83 2.20 17.46
C LEU A 548 -32.45 2.42 18.85
N GLY A 549 -31.73 2.04 19.90
CA GLY A 549 -32.24 1.91 21.26
C GLY A 549 -32.39 0.45 21.68
N ALA A 550 -32.67 0.23 22.96
CA ALA A 550 -32.72 -1.09 23.55
C ALA A 550 -33.95 -1.29 24.44
N THR A 551 -34.49 -2.50 24.48
CA THR A 551 -35.60 -2.89 25.37
C THR A 551 -35.18 -2.97 26.84
N ASP A 552 -33.90 -3.27 27.11
CA ASP A 552 -33.34 -3.47 28.47
C ASP A 552 -32.17 -2.50 28.79
N GLY A 553 -32.06 -1.40 28.04
CA GLY A 553 -30.91 -0.49 28.08
C GLY A 553 -30.92 0.57 29.19
N PRO A 554 -29.88 1.43 29.25
CA PRO A 554 -29.79 2.47 30.25
C PRO A 554 -30.96 3.45 30.04
N ARG A 555 -31.80 3.62 31.07
CA ARG A 555 -33.02 4.45 31.05
C ARG A 555 -32.75 5.96 30.90
N SER A 556 -31.52 6.34 30.54
CA SER A 556 -31.02 7.71 30.54
C SER A 556 -29.88 7.85 29.52
N ALA A 557 -30.19 7.67 28.24
CA ALA A 557 -29.30 7.97 27.12
C ALA A 557 -30.06 8.78 26.06
N SER A 558 -29.36 9.74 25.44
CA SER A 558 -29.86 10.53 24.32
C SER A 558 -29.13 10.15 23.04
N ILE A 559 -29.89 10.03 21.96
CA ILE A 559 -29.37 9.82 20.61
C ILE A 559 -29.82 10.97 19.71
N GLU A 560 -28.87 11.61 19.06
CA GLU A 560 -29.06 12.81 18.23
C GLU A 560 -28.30 12.68 16.90
N ASN A 561 -28.58 13.57 15.93
CA ASN A 561 -27.86 13.68 14.65
C ASN A 561 -27.75 12.33 13.88
N LEU A 562 -28.85 11.58 13.83
CA LEU A 562 -28.88 10.29 13.13
C LEU A 562 -28.83 10.49 11.61
N THR A 563 -27.80 9.98 10.97
CA THR A 563 -27.69 9.89 9.51
C THR A 563 -27.67 8.42 9.10
N LEU A 564 -28.62 8.00 8.28
CA LEU A 564 -28.66 6.67 7.66
C LEU A 564 -28.41 6.81 6.15
N SER A 565 -27.55 5.97 5.59
CA SER A 565 -27.25 5.95 4.15
C SER A 565 -27.21 4.51 3.65
N PRO A 566 -28.31 3.99 3.08
CA PRO A 566 -28.26 2.76 2.29
C PRO A 566 -27.57 3.05 0.96
N ALA A 567 -26.70 2.16 0.47
CA ALA A 567 -26.19 2.27 -0.89
C ALA A 567 -27.34 2.04 -1.88
N SER A 568 -27.35 2.84 -2.97
CA SER A 568 -28.34 2.80 -4.04
C SER A 568 -28.22 1.55 -4.89
#